data_AF-A0A075I6C8-F1
#
_entry.id   AF-A0A075I6C8-F1
#
_cell.length_a   1.000
_cell.length_b   1.000
_cell.length_c   1.000
_cell.angle_alpha   90.00
_cell.angle_beta   90.00
_cell.angle_gamma   90.00
#
_symmetry.space_group_name_H-M   'P 1'
#
loop_
_entity.id
_entity.type
_entity.pdbx_description
1 polymer ?
#
loop_
_entity_poly.entity_id
_entity_poly.type
_entity_poly.pdbx_seq_one_letter_code
_entity_poly.pdbx_strand_id
1 'polypeptide(L)'
;MSELIHMHSIGNSLKDVKVEFKKELKLDVSGISIEGKQGEILNIPRWAANVLESEKYVEIQDVDMLVELKQAVEKEKCWVSLICQHFKYNIKQILIFT
;
A
#
# COMPACT_ATOMS: atom_id res chain seq x y z
N MET A 1 -8.04 18.98 -13.37
CA MET A 1 -7.92 17.59 -12.86
C MET A 1 -6.54 16.98 -13.11
N SER A 2 -5.86 17.31 -14.20
CA SER A 2 -4.58 16.73 -14.62
C SER A 2 -3.40 17.03 -13.68
N GLU A 3 -3.28 18.25 -13.15
CA GLU A 3 -2.13 18.64 -12.31
C GLU A 3 -2.12 17.94 -10.95
N LEU A 4 -3.28 17.76 -10.32
CA LEU A 4 -3.37 17.08 -9.01
C LEU A 4 -2.96 15.60 -9.12
N ILE A 5 -3.41 14.93 -10.18
CA ILE A 5 -3.03 13.54 -10.48
C ILE A 5 -1.52 13.46 -10.74
N HIS A 6 -0.97 14.44 -11.46
CA HIS A 6 0.45 14.51 -11.74
C HIS A 6 1.29 14.72 -10.46
N MET A 7 0.93 15.68 -9.61
CA MET A 7 1.59 15.89 -8.31
C MET A 7 1.52 14.64 -7.43
N HIS A 8 0.35 13.99 -7.37
CA HIS A 8 0.19 12.75 -6.61
C HIS A 8 1.11 11.64 -7.15
N SER A 9 1.23 11.51 -8.48
CA SER A 9 2.11 10.52 -9.10
C SER A 9 3.58 10.74 -8.77
N ILE A 10 4.05 11.99 -8.82
CA ILE A 10 5.43 12.35 -8.47
C ILE A 10 5.69 12.05 -6.99
N GLY A 11 4.79 12.49 -6.11
CA GLY A 11 4.90 12.22 -4.68
C GLY A 11 4.93 10.73 -4.37
N ASN A 12 4.16 9.92 -5.11
CA ASN A 12 4.14 8.47 -4.94
C ASN A 12 5.44 7.80 -5.43
N SER A 13 6.05 8.30 -6.52
CA SER A 13 7.33 7.80 -7.03
C SER A 13 8.52 8.11 -6.12
N LEU A 14 8.43 9.17 -5.31
CA LEU A 14 9.45 9.57 -4.35
C LEU A 14 9.35 8.84 -3.00
N LYS A 15 8.24 8.15 -2.73
CA LYS A 15 8.10 7.36 -1.50
C LYS A 15 9.05 6.17 -1.53
N ASP A 16 9.63 5.87 -0.39
CA ASP A 16 10.44 4.67 -0.23
C ASP A 16 9.55 3.43 -0.14
N VAL A 17 9.99 2.37 -0.81
CA VAL A 17 9.36 1.05 -0.79
C VAL A 17 10.38 0.00 -0.37
N LYS A 18 9.91 -1.02 0.34
CA LYS A 18 10.74 -2.14 0.74
C LYS A 18 11.01 -3.01 -0.48
N VAL A 19 12.28 -3.26 -0.74
CA VAL A 19 12.71 -4.14 -1.82
C VAL A 19 13.62 -5.22 -1.27
N GLU A 20 13.52 -6.40 -1.84
CA GLU A 20 14.42 -7.52 -1.60
C GLU A 20 15.40 -7.63 -2.77
N PHE A 21 16.70 -7.62 -2.48
CA PHE A 21 17.74 -7.77 -3.49
C PHE A 21 17.91 -9.24 -3.87
N LYS A 22 17.68 -9.57 -5.13
CA LYS A 22 17.89 -10.93 -5.66
C LYS A 22 19.34 -11.21 -6.01
N LYS A 23 20.14 -10.17 -6.21
CA LYS A 23 21.54 -10.22 -6.61
C LYS A 23 22.32 -9.11 -5.90
N GLU A 24 23.62 -9.31 -5.75
CA GLU A 24 24.51 -8.26 -5.32
C GLU A 24 24.54 -7.12 -6.35
N LEU A 25 24.33 -5.90 -5.87
CA LEU A 25 24.27 -4.69 -6.68
C LEU A 25 25.02 -3.58 -5.96
N LYS A 26 25.91 -2.91 -6.69
CA LYS A 26 26.56 -1.67 -6.26
C LYS A 26 26.38 -0.64 -7.38
N LEU A 27 25.53 0.35 -7.13
CA LEU A 27 25.18 1.38 -8.10
C LEU A 27 25.47 2.74 -7.47
N ASP A 28 26.33 3.53 -8.10
CA ASP A 28 26.62 4.91 -7.71
C ASP A 28 26.29 5.82 -8.88
N VAL A 29 25.20 6.58 -8.77
CA VAL A 29 24.76 7.51 -9.81
C VAL A 29 24.45 8.86 -9.19
N SER A 30 25.19 9.88 -9.63
CA SER A 30 24.97 11.29 -9.27
C SER A 30 24.82 11.55 -7.75
N GLY A 31 25.61 10.85 -6.94
CA GLY A 31 25.62 10.99 -5.47
C GLY A 31 24.63 10.08 -4.73
N ILE A 32 23.89 9.22 -5.45
CA ILE A 32 23.04 8.18 -4.86
C ILE A 32 23.79 6.85 -4.96
N SER A 33 24.31 6.37 -3.83
CA SER A 33 24.92 5.05 -3.72
C SER A 33 23.88 4.05 -3.19
N ILE A 34 23.54 3.07 -4.01
CA ILE A 34 22.69 1.93 -3.67
C ILE A 34 23.59 0.69 -3.64
N GLU A 35 23.87 0.21 -2.44
CA GLU A 35 24.59 -1.04 -2.21
C GLU A 35 23.63 -2.02 -1.58
N GLY A 36 23.41 -3.17 -2.21
CA GLY A 36 22.53 -4.21 -1.71
C GLY A 36 23.13 -5.58 -1.96
N LYS A 37 23.18 -6.42 -0.93
CA LYS A 37 23.59 -7.82 -1.02
C LYS A 37 22.39 -8.71 -1.33
N GLN A 38 22.65 -9.89 -1.89
CA GLN A 38 21.59 -10.86 -2.13
C GLN A 38 20.89 -11.26 -0.82
N GLY A 39 19.55 -11.20 -0.82
CA GLY A 39 18.69 -11.47 0.32
C GLY A 39 18.56 -10.31 1.30
N GLU A 40 19.19 -9.16 1.02
CA GLU A 40 19.06 -7.97 1.84
C GLU A 40 17.75 -7.24 1.52
N ILE A 41 17.11 -6.71 2.56
CA ILE A 41 15.91 -5.88 2.43
C ILE A 41 16.31 -4.45 2.76
N LEU A 42 16.20 -3.56 1.78
CA LEU A 42 16.41 -2.13 1.96
C LEU A 42 15.17 -1.34 1.56
N ASN A 43 15.09 -0.13 2.08
CA ASN A 43 14.07 0.82 1.69
C ASN A 43 14.72 1.79 0.69
N ILE A 44 14.24 1.77 -0.55
CA ILE A 44 14.73 2.66 -1.62
C ILE A 44 13.56 3.39 -2.26
N PRO A 45 13.79 4.56 -2.88
CA PRO A 45 12.74 5.29 -3.58
C PRO A 45 12.08 4.42 -4.65
N ARG A 46 10.75 4.51 -4.78
CA ARG A 46 9.98 3.68 -5.72
C ARG A 46 10.42 3.83 -7.17
N TRP A 47 10.85 5.03 -7.59
CA TRP A 47 11.39 5.22 -8.94
C TRP A 47 12.65 4.36 -9.18
N ALA A 48 13.53 4.24 -8.19
CA ALA A 48 14.75 3.43 -8.30
C ALA A 48 14.42 1.94 -8.24
N ALA A 49 13.49 1.56 -7.35
CA ALA A 49 12.97 0.19 -7.26
C ALA A 49 12.40 -0.28 -8.60
N ASN A 50 11.58 0.52 -9.26
CA ASN A 50 10.97 0.17 -10.55
C ASN A 50 12.02 -0.08 -11.65
N VAL A 51 13.11 0.70 -11.67
CA VAL A 51 14.21 0.52 -12.65
C VAL A 51 15.02 -0.75 -12.35
N LEU A 52 15.27 -1.03 -11.07
CA LEU A 52 16.00 -2.23 -10.66
C LEU A 52 15.15 -3.51 -10.83
N GLU A 53 13.83 -3.40 -10.69
CA GLU A 53 12.88 -4.48 -10.89
C GLU A 53 12.76 -4.86 -12.37
N SER A 54 12.74 -3.88 -13.29
CA SER A 54 12.69 -4.17 -14.74
C SER A 54 13.87 -5.01 -15.23
N GLU A 55 15.02 -4.85 -14.58
CA GLU A 55 16.24 -5.60 -14.85
C GLU A 55 16.40 -6.86 -13.95
N LYS A 56 15.39 -7.17 -13.14
CA LYS A 56 15.32 -8.35 -12.23
C LYS A 56 16.42 -8.39 -11.15
N TYR A 57 16.92 -7.23 -10.71
CA TYR A 57 17.87 -7.15 -9.59
C TYR A 57 17.18 -7.14 -8.23
N VAL A 58 15.96 -6.59 -8.15
CA VAL A 58 15.19 -6.47 -6.92
C VAL A 58 13.75 -6.95 -7.11
N GLU A 59 13.09 -7.31 -6.02
CA GLU A 59 11.66 -7.60 -5.94
C GLU A 59 11.01 -6.64 -4.94
N ILE A 60 9.98 -5.92 -5.38
CA ILE A 60 9.31 -4.94 -4.53
C ILE A 60 8.34 -5.68 -3.61
N GLN A 61 8.60 -5.62 -2.30
CA GLN A 61 7.69 -6.10 -1.28
C GLN A 61 6.69 -4.98 -0.94
N ASP A 62 5.85 -4.62 -1.91
CA ASP A 62 4.79 -3.63 -1.67
C ASP A 62 3.60 -4.30 -0.94
N VAL A 63 2.96 -3.56 -0.04
CA VAL A 63 1.69 -3.99 0.50
C VAL A 63 0.68 -3.87 -0.63
N ASP A 64 0.07 -4.99 -1.01
CA ASP A 64 -0.90 -5.01 -2.09
C ASP A 64 -2.05 -4.04 -1.78
N MET A 65 -2.10 -2.90 -2.49
CA MET A 65 -3.16 -1.89 -2.32
C MET A 65 -4.55 -2.53 -2.43
N LEU A 66 -4.70 -3.62 -3.17
CA LEU A 66 -5.95 -4.37 -3.25
C LEU A 66 -6.33 -4.98 -1.90
N VAL A 67 -5.38 -5.41 -1.09
CA VAL A 67 -5.61 -5.95 0.25
C VAL A 67 -6.07 -4.83 1.20
N GLU A 68 -5.40 -3.68 1.18
CA GLU A 68 -5.79 -2.50 1.98
C GLU A 68 -7.20 -2.02 1.62
N LEU A 69 -7.51 -1.90 0.33
CA LEU A 69 -8.84 -1.51 -0.15
C LEU A 69 -9.91 -2.55 0.22
N LYS A 70 -9.61 -3.84 0.08
CA LYS A 70 -10.51 -4.92 0.52
C LYS A 70 -10.79 -4.83 2.01
N GLN A 71 -9.78 -4.60 2.84
CA GLN A 71 -9.95 -4.43 4.28
C GLN A 71 -10.78 -3.19 4.63
N ALA A 72 -10.59 -2.08 3.93
CA ALA A 72 -11.38 -0.86 4.13
C ALA A 72 -12.87 -1.11 3.82
N VAL A 73 -13.16 -1.75 2.68
CA VAL A 73 -14.53 -2.13 2.30
C VAL A 73 -15.15 -3.09 3.31
N GLU A 74 -14.39 -4.08 3.79
CA GLU A 74 -14.92 -5.05 4.75
C GLU A 74 -15.19 -4.43 6.12
N LYS A 75 -14.37 -3.45 6.55
CA LYS A 75 -14.65 -2.63 7.71
C LYS A 75 -15.96 -1.87 7.53
N GLU A 76 -16.16 -1.15 6.42
CA GLU A 76 -17.41 -0.42 6.15
C GLU A 76 -18.65 -1.32 6.20
N LYS A 77 -18.60 -2.52 5.60
CA LYS A 77 -19.70 -3.50 5.70
C LYS A 77 -19.99 -3.90 7.14
N CYS A 78 -18.95 -4.08 7.95
CA CYS A 78 -19.09 -4.42 9.37
C CYS A 78 -19.80 -3.30 10.13
N TRP A 79 -19.42 -2.04 9.91
CA TRP A 79 -20.08 -0.87 10.50
C TRP A 79 -21.55 -0.77 10.09
N VAL A 80 -21.85 -0.93 8.79
CA VAL A 80 -23.23 -0.91 8.28
C VAL A 80 -24.07 -2.04 8.88
N SER A 81 -23.50 -3.24 9.03
CA SER A 81 -24.15 -4.40 9.65
C SER A 81 -24.48 -4.15 11.13
N LEU A 82 -23.53 -3.62 11.91
CA LEU A 82 -23.71 -3.25 13.31
C LEU A 82 -24.82 -2.22 13.49
N ILE A 83 -24.84 -1.18 12.65
CA ILE A 83 -25.91 -0.17 12.64
C ILE A 83 -27.25 -0.83 12.34
N CYS A 84 -27.33 -1.66 11.29
CA CYS A 84 -28.55 -2.40 10.94
C CYS A 84 -29.06 -3.29 12.09
N GLN A 85 -28.15 -3.96 12.79
CA GLN A 85 -28.49 -4.79 13.94
C GLN A 85 -29.06 -3.92 15.08
N HIS A 86 -28.39 -2.83 15.42
CA HIS A 86 -28.84 -1.91 16.47
C HIS A 86 -30.23 -1.31 16.18
N PHE A 87 -30.53 -0.95 14.93
CA PHE A 87 -31.87 -0.50 14.52
C PHE A 87 -32.92 -1.61 14.65
N LYS A 88 -32.62 -2.86 14.23
CA LYS A 88 -33.54 -3.99 14.38
C LYS A 88 -33.89 -4.28 15.85
N TYR A 89 -32.91 -4.20 16.75
CA TYR A 89 -33.15 -4.40 18.18
C TYR A 89 -34.01 -3.27 18.77
N ASN A 90 -33.78 -2.02 18.41
CA ASN A 90 -34.59 -0.89 18.89
C ASN A 90 -36.05 -0.97 18.41
N ILE A 91 -36.28 -1.29 17.12
CA ILE A 91 -37.64 -1.45 16.57
C ILE A 91 -38.38 -2.61 17.25
N LYS A 92 -37.69 -3.75 17.49
CA LYS A 92 -38.27 -4.87 18.23
C LYS A 92 -38.66 -4.49 19.65
N GLN A 93 -37.83 -3.75 20.37
CA GLN A 93 -38.18 -3.31 21.73
C GLN A 93 -39.42 -2.43 21.71
N ILE A 94 -39.49 -1.44 20.81
CA ILE A 94 -40.66 -0.56 20.67
C ILE A 94 -41.94 -1.37 20.42
N LEU A 95 -41.89 -2.35 19.51
CA LEU A 95 -43.02 -3.23 19.18
C LEU A 95 -43.43 -4.20 20.31
N ILE A 96 -42.55 -4.49 21.28
CA ILE A 96 -42.87 -5.34 22.44
C ILE A 96 -43.56 -4.52 23.54
N PHE A 97 -43.40 -3.20 23.54
CA PHE A 97 -44.00 -2.27 24.50
C PHE A 97 -45.25 -1.54 23.97
N THR A 98 -45.74 -1.89 22.77
CA THR A 98 -47.04 -1.42 22.22
C THR A 98 -48.03 -2.57 22.16
#